data_AF-A0A418E7G5-F1
#
_entry.id   AF-A0A418E7G5-F1
#
_cell.length_a   1.000
_cell.length_b   1.000
_cell.length_c   1.000
_cell.angle_alpha   90.00
_cell.angle_beta   90.00
_cell.angle_gamma   90.00
#
_symmetry.space_group_name_H-M   'P 1'
#
loop_
_entity.id
_entity.type
_entity.pdbx_description
1 polymer ?
#
loop_
_entity_poly.entity_id
_entity_poly.type
_entity_poly.pdbx_seq_one_letter_code
_entity_poly.pdbx_strand_id
1 'polypeptide(L)'
;KNIQAVVDALLDKPKAASEECSRFWSEISAETYLFTRRQDLAAVVRTLTIRDILTFFDQFILGPNRAKCSVHLLGHQHVVPALKSELRDVDAELGPMASIALDLKENATPAIVHIKDIRRFKLGMPLFPERPSGPVQLAK
;
A
#
# COMPACT_ATOMS: atom_id res chain seq x y z
N LYS A 1 -22.63 -5.87 -5.64
CA LYS A 1 -22.68 -5.27 -4.27
C LYS A 1 -21.41 -4.46 -3.99
N ASN A 2 -20.22 -5.06 -4.03
CA ASN A 2 -18.95 -4.34 -3.74
C ASN A 2 -18.64 -3.20 -4.72
N ILE A 3 -18.82 -3.41 -6.03
CA ILE A 3 -18.62 -2.36 -7.06
C ILE A 3 -19.50 -1.13 -6.76
N GLN A 4 -20.79 -1.35 -6.49
CA GLN A 4 -21.72 -0.26 -6.20
C GLN A 4 -21.31 0.51 -4.94
N ALA A 5 -20.92 -0.19 -3.86
CA ALA A 5 -20.46 0.46 -2.63
C ALA A 5 -19.22 1.36 -2.85
N VAL A 6 -18.27 0.92 -3.69
CA VAL A 6 -17.09 1.74 -4.05
C VAL A 6 -17.50 2.95 -4.88
N VAL A 7 -18.40 2.76 -5.86
CA VAL A 7 -18.94 3.85 -6.69
C VAL A 7 -19.65 4.90 -5.84
N ASP A 8 -20.49 4.46 -4.91
CA ASP A 8 -21.23 5.36 -4.02
C ASP A 8 -20.27 6.14 -3.11
N ALA A 9 -19.23 5.49 -2.57
CA ALA A 9 -18.20 6.17 -1.78
C ALA A 9 -17.38 7.18 -2.62
N LEU A 10 -17.12 6.89 -3.89
CA LEU A 10 -16.44 7.82 -4.80
C LEU A 10 -17.30 9.06 -5.08
N LEU A 11 -18.60 8.87 -5.30
CA LEU A 11 -19.54 9.93 -5.66
C LEU A 11 -20.17 10.65 -4.45
N ASP A 12 -19.82 10.26 -3.23
CA ASP A 12 -20.36 10.91 -2.03
C ASP A 12 -19.97 12.39 -2.00
N LYS A 13 -20.99 13.22 -1.78
CA LYS A 13 -20.87 14.68 -1.80
C LYS A 13 -20.20 15.14 -0.51
N PRO A 14 -19.22 16.07 -0.59
CA PRO A 14 -18.60 16.59 0.61
C PRO A 14 -19.66 17.23 1.51
N LYS A 15 -19.64 16.90 2.80
CA LYS A 15 -20.64 17.40 3.77
C LYS A 15 -20.25 18.74 4.38
N ALA A 16 -18.97 19.10 4.27
CA ALA A 16 -18.40 20.34 4.76
C ALA A 16 -17.41 20.92 3.74
N ALA A 17 -17.26 22.25 3.74
CA ALA A 17 -16.31 22.95 2.87
C ALA A 17 -14.85 22.50 3.09
N SER A 18 -14.49 22.11 4.32
CA SER A 18 -13.16 21.57 4.63
C SER A 18 -12.86 20.26 3.91
N GLU A 19 -13.88 19.42 3.70
CA GLU A 19 -13.76 18.16 2.98
C GLU A 19 -13.52 18.41 1.48
N GLU A 20 -14.26 19.37 0.90
CA GLU A 20 -14.06 19.80 -0.48
C GLU A 20 -12.66 20.42 -0.70
N CYS A 21 -12.24 21.31 0.20
CA CYS A 21 -10.90 21.90 0.17
C CYS A 21 -9.81 20.84 0.27
N SER A 22 -9.98 19.84 1.15
CA SER A 22 -9.03 18.72 1.29
C SER A 22 -8.92 17.89 0.01
N ARG A 23 -10.04 17.64 -0.68
CA ARG A 23 -10.06 16.95 -1.99
C ARG A 23 -9.29 17.75 -3.04
N PHE A 24 -9.52 19.05 -3.16
CA PHE A 24 -8.76 19.89 -4.11
C PHE A 24 -7.28 20.01 -3.75
N TRP A 25 -6.97 20.18 -2.46
CA TRP A 25 -5.59 20.29 -2.00
C TRP A 25 -4.78 19.02 -2.27
N SER A 26 -5.42 17.85 -2.20
CA SER A 26 -4.79 16.57 -2.57
C SER A 26 -4.36 16.54 -4.05
N GLU A 27 -5.17 17.11 -4.95
CA GLU A 27 -4.84 17.17 -6.38
C GLU A 27 -3.79 18.26 -6.69
N ILE A 28 -3.80 19.37 -5.95
CA ILE A 28 -2.78 20.44 -6.07
C ILE A 28 -1.42 19.95 -5.56
N SER A 29 -1.38 19.37 -4.36
CA SER A 29 -0.14 18.87 -3.73
C SER A 29 0.46 17.67 -4.46
N ALA A 30 -0.36 16.90 -5.18
CA ALA A 30 0.09 15.82 -6.05
C ALA A 30 0.40 16.26 -7.48
N GLU A 31 0.23 17.55 -7.81
CA GLU A 31 0.46 18.16 -9.14
C GLU A 31 -0.30 17.46 -10.28
N THR A 32 -1.40 16.77 -9.96
CA THR A 32 -2.24 16.07 -10.95
C THR A 32 -3.33 16.96 -11.53
N TYR A 33 -3.83 17.92 -10.74
CA TYR A 33 -4.88 18.87 -11.13
C TYR A 33 -6.15 18.23 -11.73
N LEU A 34 -6.44 16.97 -11.41
CA LEU A 34 -7.59 16.24 -11.93
C LEU A 34 -8.76 16.35 -10.95
N PHE A 35 -9.45 17.49 -10.96
CA PHE A 35 -10.53 17.75 -10.00
C PHE A 35 -11.79 16.88 -10.22
N THR A 36 -11.94 16.28 -11.41
CA THR A 36 -13.01 15.31 -11.74
C THR A 36 -12.64 13.86 -11.46
N ARG A 37 -11.46 13.62 -10.87
CA ARG A 37 -10.90 12.27 -10.72
C ARG A 37 -11.85 11.28 -10.08
N ARG A 38 -12.63 11.69 -9.08
CA ARG A 38 -13.57 10.79 -8.40
C ARG A 38 -14.71 10.35 -9.32
N GLN A 39 -15.23 11.26 -10.14
CA GLN A 39 -16.24 10.96 -11.15
C GLN A 39 -15.68 10.04 -12.23
N ASP A 40 -14.47 10.33 -12.72
CA ASP A 40 -13.80 9.53 -13.76
C ASP A 40 -13.49 8.12 -13.25
N LEU A 41 -12.96 8.00 -12.02
CA LEU A 41 -12.74 6.70 -11.37
C LEU A 41 -14.04 5.94 -11.14
N ALA A 42 -15.12 6.61 -10.73
CA ALA A 42 -16.41 5.94 -10.55
C ALA A 42 -16.95 5.38 -11.88
N ALA A 43 -16.74 6.10 -13.00
CA ALA A 43 -17.09 5.62 -14.33
C ALA A 43 -16.27 4.37 -14.71
N VAL A 44 -14.96 4.38 -14.48
CA VAL A 44 -14.09 3.22 -14.74
C VAL A 44 -14.46 2.02 -13.86
N VAL A 45 -14.66 2.22 -12.55
CA VAL A 45 -14.98 1.14 -11.60
C VAL A 45 -16.27 0.42 -11.97
N ARG A 46 -17.26 1.13 -12.55
CA ARG A 46 -18.50 0.50 -13.05
C ARG A 46 -18.27 -0.50 -14.19
N THR A 47 -17.18 -0.35 -14.94
CA THR A 47 -16.85 -1.22 -16.07
C THR A 47 -16.04 -2.45 -15.69
N LEU A 48 -15.51 -2.50 -14.46
CA LEU A 48 -14.64 -3.58 -14.00
C LEU A 48 -15.41 -4.89 -13.81
N THR A 49 -14.79 -5.99 -14.24
CA THR A 49 -15.29 -7.35 -14.08
C THR A 49 -14.52 -8.09 -12.98
N ILE A 50 -15.10 -9.18 -12.46
CA ILE A 50 -14.41 -10.06 -11.50
C ILE A 50 -13.11 -10.62 -12.10
N ARG A 51 -13.09 -10.88 -13.41
CA ARG A 51 -11.89 -11.38 -14.11
C ARG A 51 -10.75 -10.36 -14.07
N ASP A 52 -11.04 -9.07 -14.20
CA ASP A 52 -10.02 -8.01 -14.12
C ASP A 52 -9.41 -7.97 -12.73
N ILE A 53 -10.23 -8.12 -11.69
CA ILE A 53 -9.78 -8.15 -10.28
C ILE A 53 -8.92 -9.39 -10.01
N LEU A 54 -9.34 -10.57 -10.48
CA LEU A 54 -8.54 -11.79 -10.34
C LEU A 54 -7.22 -11.69 -11.08
N THR A 55 -7.23 -11.16 -12.31
CA THR A 55 -6.00 -10.95 -13.09
C THR A 55 -5.05 -10.00 -12.38
N PHE A 56 -5.56 -8.90 -11.80
CA PHE A 56 -4.76 -7.99 -10.99
C PHE A 56 -4.17 -8.68 -9.75
N PHE A 57 -4.98 -9.46 -9.03
CA PHE A 57 -4.55 -10.19 -7.85
C PHE A 57 -3.45 -11.20 -8.17
N ASP A 58 -3.67 -12.02 -9.20
CA ASP A 58 -2.73 -13.04 -9.65
C ASP A 58 -1.43 -12.43 -10.15
N GLN A 59 -1.44 -11.22 -10.72
CA GLN A 59 -0.25 -10.57 -11.25
C GLN A 59 0.56 -9.81 -10.19
N PHE A 60 -0.10 -9.02 -9.35
CA PHE A 60 0.55 -8.03 -8.48
C PHE A 60 0.53 -8.38 -6.98
N ILE A 61 -0.35 -9.29 -6.54
CA ILE A 61 -0.44 -9.69 -5.13
C ILE A 61 0.18 -11.06 -4.90
N LEU A 62 -0.19 -12.04 -5.72
CA LEU A 62 0.36 -13.40 -5.67
C LEU A 62 1.54 -13.59 -6.63
N GLY A 63 1.52 -12.89 -7.76
CA GLY A 63 2.36 -13.16 -8.92
C GLY A 63 3.76 -12.55 -8.95
N PRO A 64 4.39 -12.56 -10.14
CA PRO A 64 5.80 -12.19 -10.30
C PRO A 64 6.07 -10.69 -10.09
N ASN A 65 5.05 -9.83 -10.24
CA ASN A 65 5.19 -8.39 -10.07
C ASN A 65 4.91 -7.94 -8.63
N ARG A 66 4.90 -8.87 -7.68
CA ARG A 66 4.64 -8.60 -6.27
C ARG A 66 5.76 -7.78 -5.64
N ALA A 67 5.42 -6.58 -5.20
CA ALA A 67 6.29 -5.75 -4.36
C ALA A 67 5.74 -5.73 -2.91
N LYS A 68 6.44 -6.35 -1.96
CA LYS A 68 6.05 -6.40 -0.54
C LYS A 68 7.09 -5.71 0.33
N CYS A 69 6.64 -4.80 1.20
CA CYS A 69 7.43 -4.22 2.27
C CYS A 69 6.66 -4.39 3.59
N SER A 70 7.33 -4.91 4.62
CA SER A 70 6.73 -5.13 5.93
C SER A 70 7.53 -4.35 6.98
N VAL A 71 6.82 -3.61 7.84
CA VAL A 71 7.42 -2.86 8.95
C VAL A 71 6.94 -3.49 10.24
N HIS A 72 7.86 -4.03 11.04
CA HIS A 72 7.54 -4.71 12.29
C HIS A 72 7.94 -3.81 13.46
N LEU A 73 6.95 -3.38 14.24
CA LEU A 73 7.17 -2.66 15.50
C LEU A 73 7.07 -3.68 16.62
N LEU A 74 8.19 -3.96 17.27
CA LEU A 74 8.25 -4.97 18.32
C LEU A 74 8.16 -4.29 19.69
N GLY A 75 7.34 -4.88 20.56
CA GLY A 75 7.35 -4.54 21.98
C GLY A 75 8.68 -4.94 22.62
N HIS A 76 8.97 -4.36 23.79
CA HIS A 76 10.24 -4.59 24.50
C HIS A 76 10.60 -6.08 24.70
N GLN A 77 9.60 -6.94 24.90
CA GLN A 77 9.77 -8.38 25.13
C GLN A 77 9.77 -9.23 23.84
N HIS A 78 9.55 -8.61 22.67
CA HIS A 78 9.50 -9.32 21.39
C HIS A 78 10.80 -9.10 20.62
N VAL A 79 11.64 -10.14 20.51
CA VAL A 79 12.85 -10.11 19.68
C VAL A 79 12.63 -10.98 18.44
N VAL A 80 12.83 -10.40 17.24
CA VAL A 80 12.77 -11.18 15.99
C VAL A 80 13.97 -12.15 15.94
N PRO A 81 13.74 -13.46 15.72
CA PRO A 81 14.81 -14.47 15.73
C PRO A 81 15.96 -14.22 14.74
N ALA A 82 15.70 -13.58 13.60
CA ALA A 82 16.73 -13.24 12.61
C ALA A 82 17.74 -12.16 13.09
N LEU A 83 17.43 -11.46 14.19
CA LEU A 83 18.33 -10.50 14.86
C LEU A 83 19.02 -11.12 16.09
N LYS A 84 18.73 -12.38 16.46
CA LYS A 84 19.35 -13.05 17.62
C LYS A 84 20.86 -13.28 17.49
N SER A 85 21.46 -13.15 16.29
CA SER A 85 22.91 -13.34 16.16
C SER A 85 23.73 -12.27 16.89
N GLU A 86 23.13 -11.17 17.33
CA GLU A 86 23.85 -10.08 18.03
C GLU A 86 23.32 -9.75 19.43
N LEU A 87 22.28 -10.41 19.94
CA LEU A 87 21.73 -10.15 21.27
C LEU A 87 21.65 -11.47 22.06
N ARG A 88 22.71 -11.72 22.83
CA ARG A 88 22.79 -12.84 23.79
C ARG A 88 21.84 -12.61 24.96
N ASP A 89 21.23 -13.72 25.37
CA ASP A 89 20.57 -14.03 26.64
C ASP A 89 19.41 -13.13 27.09
N VAL A 90 18.17 -13.65 26.96
CA VAL A 90 17.22 -13.89 28.06
C VAL A 90 16.00 -14.64 27.49
N ASP A 91 15.56 -15.67 28.21
CA ASP A 91 14.45 -16.59 27.90
C ASP A 91 13.11 -15.88 27.67
N ALA A 92 12.42 -16.20 26.56
CA ALA A 92 11.04 -15.76 26.33
C ALA A 92 10.22 -16.81 25.56
N GLU A 93 9.01 -17.05 26.07
CA GLU A 93 8.10 -18.17 25.86
C GLU A 93 7.51 -18.35 24.44
N LEU A 94 6.91 -19.53 24.23
CA LEU A 94 6.48 -20.18 22.98
C LEU A 94 5.38 -19.45 22.16
N GLY A 95 4.59 -18.57 22.78
CA GLY A 95 3.38 -17.96 22.17
C GLY A 95 3.65 -16.97 21.03
N PRO A 96 4.52 -15.98 21.21
CA PRO A 96 4.93 -15.04 20.15
C PRO A 96 5.58 -15.72 18.95
N MET A 97 6.34 -16.79 19.18
CA MET A 97 6.99 -17.58 18.13
C MET A 97 5.98 -18.31 17.25
N ALA A 98 4.86 -18.76 17.82
CA ALA A 98 3.80 -19.44 17.08
C ALA A 98 3.09 -18.50 16.10
N SER A 99 2.82 -17.25 16.49
CA SER A 99 2.17 -16.25 15.63
C SER A 99 3.06 -15.86 14.43
N ILE A 100 4.37 -15.69 14.69
CA ILE A 100 5.37 -15.46 13.62
C ILE A 100 5.53 -16.69 12.73
N ALA A 101 5.50 -17.91 13.31
CA ALA A 101 5.60 -19.15 12.56
C ALA A 101 4.37 -19.43 11.68
N LEU A 102 3.18 -18.97 12.10
CA LEU A 102 1.96 -18.98 11.28
C LEU A 102 2.07 -17.98 10.11
N ASP A 103 2.60 -16.77 10.35
CA ASP A 103 2.90 -15.79 9.30
C ASP A 103 3.99 -16.25 8.30
N LEU A 104 4.86 -17.17 8.73
CA LEU A 104 5.93 -17.77 7.90
C LEU A 104 5.52 -19.10 7.23
N LYS A 105 4.41 -19.73 7.65
CA LYS A 105 3.89 -20.95 7.03
C LYS A 105 2.89 -20.61 5.92
N GLU A 106 3.39 -19.98 4.86
CA GLU A 106 2.68 -19.96 3.58
C GLU A 106 3.69 -19.86 2.42
N ASN A 107 3.73 -20.91 1.59
CA ASN A 107 4.41 -21.09 0.30
C ASN A 107 5.80 -20.47 0.12
N ALA A 108 6.84 -21.33 0.04
CA ALA A 108 8.19 -21.08 -0.48
C ALA A 108 8.56 -19.59 -0.49
N THR A 109 8.73 -19.02 0.69
CA THR A 109 8.95 -17.59 0.83
C THR A 109 10.28 -17.23 0.13
N PRO A 110 10.30 -16.27 -0.80
CA PRO A 110 11.55 -15.74 -1.30
C PRO A 110 12.36 -15.18 -0.13
N ALA A 111 13.70 -15.29 -0.21
CA ALA A 111 14.60 -14.86 0.85
C ALA A 111 14.26 -13.44 1.32
N ILE A 112 13.79 -13.31 2.56
CA ILE A 112 13.41 -12.02 3.15
C ILE A 112 14.68 -11.18 3.31
N VAL A 113 14.69 -9.98 2.70
CA VAL A 113 15.80 -9.03 2.82
C VAL A 113 15.52 -8.08 3.97
N HIS A 114 16.29 -8.22 5.06
CA HIS A 114 16.18 -7.32 6.21
C HIS A 114 16.90 -5.99 5.95
N ILE A 115 16.17 -4.88 6.08
CA ILE A 115 16.70 -3.53 5.93
C ILE A 115 17.34 -3.10 7.26
N LYS A 116 18.68 -3.07 7.31
CA LYS A 116 19.44 -2.55 8.47
C LYS A 116 19.65 -1.04 8.42
N ASP A 117 19.86 -0.48 7.23
CA ASP A 117 20.07 0.96 7.00
C ASP A 117 19.14 1.46 5.89
N ILE A 118 18.22 2.35 6.26
CA ILE A 118 17.21 2.93 5.36
C ILE A 118 17.85 3.72 4.22
N ARG A 119 18.98 4.41 4.46
CA ARG A 119 19.63 5.24 3.43
C ARG A 119 20.24 4.38 2.35
N ARG A 120 20.97 3.33 2.75
CA ARG A 120 21.54 2.35 1.81
C ARG A 120 20.46 1.65 1.00
N PHE A 121 19.37 1.27 1.66
CA PHE A 121 18.22 0.67 0.98
C PHE A 121 17.64 1.62 -0.07
N LYS A 122 17.36 2.88 0.28
CA LYS A 122 16.81 3.87 -0.65
C LYS A 122 17.73 4.14 -1.85
N LEU A 123 19.05 4.23 -1.64
CA LEU A 123 20.02 4.44 -2.71
C LEU A 123 20.14 3.24 -3.67
N GLY A 124 19.87 2.03 -3.17
CA GLY A 124 19.91 0.80 -3.97
C GLY A 124 18.64 0.51 -4.77
N MET A 125 17.57 1.29 -4.58
CA MET A 125 16.31 1.09 -5.30
C MET A 125 16.13 2.09 -6.43
N PRO A 126 15.56 1.67 -7.57
CA PRO A 126 15.17 2.61 -8.62
C PRO A 126 14.07 3.53 -8.10
N LEU A 127 14.12 4.79 -8.54
CA LEU A 127 13.06 5.76 -8.26
C LEU A 127 11.97 5.63 -9.33
N PHE A 128 10.71 5.73 -8.90
CA PHE A 128 9.60 5.85 -9.84
C PHE A 128 9.70 7.18 -10.59
N PRO A 129 9.27 7.23 -11.86
CA PRO A 129 9.21 8.48 -12.59
C PRO A 129 8.21 9.45 -11.93
N GLU A 130 8.39 10.74 -12.22
CA GLU A 130 7.39 11.73 -11.87
C GLU A 130 6.06 11.40 -12.54
N ARG A 131 4.96 11.62 -11.80
CA ARG A 131 3.63 11.40 -12.33
C ARG A 131 3.36 12.44 -13.41
N PRO A 132 2.76 12.08 -14.55
CA PRO A 132 2.40 13.06 -15.57
C PRO A 132 1.43 14.09 -14.99
N SER A 133 1.77 15.38 -15.10
CA SER A 133 0.90 16.49 -14.73
C SER A 133 -0.11 16.77 -15.86
N GLY A 134 -1.38 16.90 -15.51
CA GLY A 134 -2.42 17.31 -16.46
C GLY A 134 -2.35 18.82 -16.72
N PRO A 135 -2.74 19.32 -17.91
CA PRO A 135 -2.88 20.75 -18.12
C PRO A 135 -3.96 21.29 -17.18
N VAL A 136 -3.66 22.40 -16.49
CA VAL A 136 -4.64 23.11 -15.67
C VAL A 136 -5.72 23.66 -16.59
N GLN A 137 -6.88 23.00 -16.64
CA GLN A 137 -8.05 23.52 -17.34
C GLN A 137 -8.63 24.66 -16.49
N LEU A 138 -8.29 25.90 -16.84
CA LEU A 138 -8.94 27.08 -16.27
C LEU A 138 -10.41 27.07 -16.71
N ALA A 139 -11.32 27.06 -15.75
CA ALA A 139 -12.73 27.30 -16.03
C ALA A 139 -12.86 28.69 -16.67
N LYS A 140 -13.40 28.74 -17.89
CA LYS A 140 -13.81 29.99 -18.55
C LYS A 140 -15.10 30.50 -17.95
#